data_AF-A0A506U7P3-F1
#
_entry.id   AF-A0A506U7P3-F1
#
_cell.length_a   1.000
_cell.length_b   1.000
_cell.length_c   1.000
_cell.angle_alpha   90.00
_cell.angle_beta   90.00
_cell.angle_gamma   90.00
#
_symmetry.space_group_name_H-M   'P 1'
#
loop_
_entity.id
_entity.type
_entity.pdbx_description
1 polymer ?
#
loop_
_entity_poly.entity_id
_entity_poly.type
_entity_poly.pdbx_seq_one_letter_code
_entity_poly.pdbx_strand_id
1 'polypeptide(L)'
;MARRRQREGTREVKYVYVYLIATVIFLGLDALWLGVVAKNFYQAQIGELMLDKPRFGVAAGFYAIYVVGLLYFALVPALNEGSLPKVLVASLLFGFFCYATYEATNLATLRGWTNAMAAADIAWGTVLTAIAGCVTYAIVQGIGFWHA
;
A
#
# COMPACT_ATOMS: atom_id res chain seq x y z
N MET A 1 -32.83 7.52 17.58
CA MET A 1 -31.85 6.41 17.55
C MET A 1 -31.71 5.78 16.15
N ALA A 2 -32.79 5.48 15.43
CA ALA A 2 -32.73 4.88 14.08
C ALA A 2 -31.91 5.68 13.03
N ARG A 3 -32.02 7.02 13.02
CA ARG A 3 -31.25 7.89 12.09
C ARG A 3 -29.73 7.90 12.33
N ARG A 4 -29.26 7.61 13.57
CA ARG A 4 -27.82 7.50 13.86
C ARG A 4 -27.25 6.19 13.32
N ARG A 5 -27.92 5.06 13.60
CA ARG A 5 -27.55 3.74 13.03
C ARG A 5 -27.54 3.73 11.51
N GLN A 6 -28.50 4.40 10.87
CA GLN A 6 -28.54 4.47 9.41
C GLN A 6 -27.39 5.29 8.81
N ARG A 7 -26.96 6.38 9.46
CA ARG A 7 -25.77 7.15 9.06
C ARG A 7 -24.46 6.39 9.29
N GLU A 8 -24.36 5.65 10.39
CA GLU A 8 -23.21 4.80 10.70
C GLU A 8 -23.03 3.70 9.65
N GLY A 9 -24.11 2.98 9.29
CA GLY A 9 -24.07 1.94 8.26
C GLY A 9 -23.64 2.45 6.88
N THR A 10 -24.08 3.65 6.46
CA THR A 10 -23.62 4.23 5.18
C THR A 10 -22.13 4.58 5.21
N ARG A 11 -21.61 4.97 6.38
CA ARG A 11 -20.20 5.33 6.55
C ARG A 11 -19.30 4.10 6.53
N GLU A 12 -19.69 3.02 7.20
CA GLU A 12 -18.97 1.73 7.18
C GLU A 12 -18.84 1.19 5.77
N VAL A 13 -19.95 1.18 5.03
CA VAL A 13 -19.97 0.77 3.61
C VAL A 13 -18.99 1.60 2.80
N LYS A 14 -18.92 2.93 3.02
CA LYS A 14 -17.96 3.79 2.33
C LYS A 14 -16.51 3.36 2.54
N TYR A 15 -16.11 3.10 3.78
CA TYR A 15 -14.75 2.65 4.10
C TYR A 15 -14.41 1.32 3.44
N VAL A 16 -15.36 0.37 3.42
CA VAL A 16 -15.16 -0.94 2.77
C VAL A 16 -14.90 -0.77 1.28
N TYR A 17 -15.66 0.09 0.58
CA TYR A 17 -15.42 0.33 -0.85
C TYR A 17 -14.06 0.96 -1.12
N VAL A 18 -13.67 1.99 -0.34
CA VAL A 18 -12.34 2.62 -0.48
C VAL A 18 -11.23 1.59 -0.25
N TYR A 19 -11.39 0.72 0.76
CA TYR A 19 -10.46 -0.36 1.06
C TYR A 19 -10.34 -1.36 -0.10
N LEU A 20 -11.46 -1.81 -0.66
CA LEU A 20 -11.45 -2.78 -1.77
C LEU A 20 -10.81 -2.20 -3.03
N ILE A 21 -11.12 -0.94 -3.38
CA ILE A 21 -10.50 -0.27 -4.53
C ILE A 21 -8.99 -0.15 -4.29
N ALA A 22 -8.57 0.36 -3.13
CA ALA A 22 -7.16 0.47 -2.78
C ALA A 22 -6.43 -0.87 -2.86
N THR A 23 -7.06 -1.93 -2.34
CA THR A 23 -6.50 -3.29 -2.35
C THR A 23 -6.28 -3.79 -3.77
N VAL A 24 -7.27 -3.64 -4.66
CA VAL A 24 -7.17 -4.09 -6.05
C VAL A 24 -6.08 -3.33 -6.79
N ILE A 25 -6.01 -2.01 -6.64
CA ILE A 25 -4.98 -1.19 -7.31
C ILE A 25 -3.59 -1.53 -6.77
N PHE A 26 -3.43 -1.62 -5.45
CA PHE A 26 -2.16 -1.94 -4.81
C PHE A 26 -1.64 -3.32 -5.24
N LEU A 27 -2.49 -4.36 -5.14
CA LEU A 27 -2.12 -5.71 -5.56
C LEU A 27 -1.84 -5.81 -7.05
N GLY A 28 -2.60 -5.10 -7.89
CA GLY A 28 -2.37 -5.08 -9.34
C GLY A 28 -1.00 -4.50 -9.70
N LEU A 29 -0.61 -3.41 -9.04
CA LEU A 29 0.71 -2.81 -9.22
C LEU A 29 1.82 -3.71 -8.67
N ASP A 30 1.62 -4.29 -7.48
CA ASP A 30 2.65 -5.12 -6.84
C ASP A 30 2.87 -6.44 -7.59
N ALA A 31 1.80 -7.02 -8.15
CA ALA A 31 1.90 -8.20 -9.00
C ALA A 31 2.75 -7.95 -10.25
N LEU A 32 2.71 -6.72 -10.82
CA LEU A 32 3.56 -6.34 -11.94
C LEU A 32 5.03 -6.33 -11.53
N TRP A 33 5.35 -5.77 -10.36
CA TRP A 33 6.71 -5.78 -9.82
C TRP A 33 7.23 -7.19 -9.57
N LEU A 34 6.45 -8.00 -8.87
CA LEU A 34 6.82 -9.37 -8.53
C LEU A 34 6.96 -10.25 -9.78
N GLY A 35 6.10 -10.05 -10.78
CA GLY A 35 6.09 -10.81 -12.02
C GLY A 35 7.21 -10.45 -13.00
N VAL A 36 7.64 -9.18 -13.04
CA VAL A 36 8.55 -8.68 -14.09
C VAL A 36 9.95 -8.40 -13.56
N VAL A 37 10.06 -7.72 -12.42
CA VAL A 37 11.33 -7.15 -11.95
C VAL A 37 11.88 -7.92 -10.76
N ALA A 38 11.04 -8.21 -9.76
CA ALA A 38 11.50 -8.73 -8.50
C ALA A 38 12.04 -10.16 -8.60
N LYS A 39 11.37 -11.06 -9.33
CA LYS A 39 11.69 -12.50 -9.27
C LYS A 39 13.16 -12.81 -9.55
N ASN A 40 13.70 -12.35 -10.69
CA ASN A 40 15.08 -12.65 -11.06
C ASN A 40 16.09 -11.80 -10.28
N PHE A 41 15.73 -10.54 -9.97
CA PHE A 41 16.58 -9.64 -9.23
C PHE A 41 16.78 -10.11 -7.78
N TYR A 42 15.69 -10.42 -7.06
CA TYR A 42 15.72 -10.90 -5.69
C TYR A 42 16.40 -12.25 -5.59
N GLN A 43 16.11 -13.19 -6.49
CA GLN A 43 16.78 -14.49 -6.51
C GLN A 43 18.31 -14.35 -6.67
N ALA A 44 18.76 -13.39 -7.49
CA ALA A 44 20.19 -13.14 -7.69
C ALA A 44 20.86 -12.45 -6.50
N GLN A 45 20.12 -11.66 -5.71
CA GLN A 45 20.66 -10.90 -4.57
C GLN A 45 20.60 -11.68 -3.26
N ILE A 46 19.47 -12.36 -3.00
CA ILE A 46 19.15 -12.98 -1.70
C ILE A 46 18.61 -14.41 -1.83
N GLY A 47 18.91 -15.11 -2.93
CA GLY A 47 18.37 -16.45 -3.21
C GLY A 47 18.56 -17.47 -2.08
N GLU A 48 19.70 -17.42 -1.37
CA GLU A 48 19.96 -18.31 -0.21
C GLU A 48 19.10 -17.99 1.03
N LEU A 49 18.57 -16.76 1.13
CA LEU A 49 17.67 -16.33 2.20
C LEU A 49 16.19 -16.59 1.86
N MET A 50 15.87 -16.85 0.58
CA MET A 50 14.51 -17.05 0.13
C MET A 50 13.97 -18.42 0.54
N LEU A 51 12.71 -18.46 0.95
CA LEU A 51 12.00 -19.73 1.18
C LEU A 51 11.72 -20.43 -0.15
N ASP A 52 11.81 -21.76 -0.16
CA ASP A 52 11.41 -22.60 -1.31
C ASP A 52 9.97 -22.33 -1.77
N LYS A 53 9.09 -22.02 -0.80
CA LYS A 53 7.68 -21.70 -1.04
C LYS A 53 7.28 -20.45 -0.25
N PRO A 54 6.72 -19.42 -0.93
CA PRO A 54 6.18 -18.25 -0.26
C PRO A 54 5.09 -18.62 0.75
N ARG A 55 5.09 -17.96 1.91
CA ARG A 55 4.04 -18.09 2.92
C ARG A 55 2.87 -17.16 2.59
N PHE A 56 1.98 -17.59 1.69
CA PHE A 56 0.87 -16.78 1.20
C PHE A 56 -0.05 -16.22 2.30
N GLY A 57 -0.25 -16.92 3.41
CA GLY A 57 -1.03 -16.41 4.54
C GLY A 57 -0.41 -15.17 5.21
N VAL A 58 0.93 -15.14 5.32
CA VAL A 58 1.66 -13.98 5.86
C VAL A 58 1.59 -12.81 4.88
N ALA A 59 1.76 -13.08 3.58
CA ALA A 59 1.62 -12.07 2.54
C ALA A 59 0.21 -11.45 2.51
N ALA A 60 -0.84 -12.27 2.61
CA ALA A 60 -2.21 -11.78 2.69
C ALA A 60 -2.43 -10.88 3.91
N GLY A 61 -1.88 -11.25 5.07
CA GLY A 61 -1.91 -10.42 6.28
C GLY A 61 -1.20 -9.07 6.09
N PHE A 62 -0.03 -9.07 5.45
CA PHE A 62 0.69 -7.85 5.08
C PHE A 62 -0.18 -6.92 4.23
N TYR A 63 -0.71 -7.41 3.10
CA TYR A 63 -1.50 -6.58 2.20
C TYR A 63 -2.73 -6.01 2.89
N ALA A 64 -3.41 -6.82 3.71
CA ALA A 64 -4.58 -6.37 4.45
C ALA A 64 -4.25 -5.22 5.41
N ILE A 65 -3.20 -5.36 6.22
CA ILE A 65 -2.79 -4.34 7.19
C ILE A 65 -2.23 -3.10 6.51
N TYR A 66 -1.44 -3.28 5.45
CA TYR A 66 -0.82 -2.18 4.72
C TYR A 66 -1.87 -1.26 4.11
N VAL A 67 -2.90 -1.83 3.48
CA VAL A 67 -3.99 -1.05 2.86
C VAL A 67 -4.84 -0.36 3.92
N VAL A 68 -5.03 -0.94 5.12
CA VAL A 68 -5.65 -0.22 6.25
C VAL A 68 -4.85 1.02 6.62
N GLY A 69 -3.52 0.92 6.69
CA GLY A 69 -2.64 2.06 6.94
C GLY A 69 -2.77 3.13 5.85
N LEU A 70 -2.75 2.74 4.58
CA LEU A 70 -2.95 3.66 3.45
C LEU A 70 -4.31 4.36 3.53
N LEU A 71 -5.36 3.64 3.92
CA LEU A 71 -6.68 4.22 4.15
C LEU A 71 -6.65 5.29 5.23
N TYR A 72 -6.10 4.94 6.39
CA TYR A 72 -6.12 5.79 7.58
C TYR A 72 -5.25 7.04 7.43
N PHE A 73 -4.02 6.89 6.94
CA PHE A 73 -3.05 7.98 6.89
C PHE A 73 -3.18 8.86 5.65
N ALA A 74 -3.63 8.32 4.52
CA ALA A 74 -3.64 9.06 3.26
C ALA A 74 -5.05 9.27 2.68
N LEU A 75 -5.79 8.19 2.41
CA LEU A 75 -7.03 8.28 1.64
C LEU A 75 -8.15 8.99 2.40
N VAL A 76 -8.46 8.56 3.61
CA VAL A 76 -9.59 9.12 4.38
C VAL A 76 -9.40 10.61 4.69
N PRO A 77 -8.22 11.06 5.17
CA PRO A 77 -7.97 12.49 5.36
C PRO A 77 -8.08 13.28 4.06
N ALA A 78 -7.52 12.79 2.96
CA ALA A 78 -7.56 13.48 1.67
C ALA A 78 -8.95 13.53 1.06
N LEU A 79 -9.74 12.45 1.16
CA LEU A 79 -11.12 12.38 0.69
C LEU A 79 -12.03 13.33 1.45
N ASN A 80 -11.86 13.45 2.78
CA ASN A 80 -12.59 14.43 3.59
C ASN A 80 -12.29 15.88 3.19
N GLU A 81 -11.05 16.16 2.81
CA GLU A 81 -10.61 17.52 2.42
C GLU A 81 -10.72 17.80 0.92
N GLY A 82 -11.05 16.79 0.10
CA GLY A 82 -11.04 16.93 -1.35
C GLY A 82 -9.67 17.30 -1.94
N SER A 83 -8.57 16.86 -1.32
CA SER A 83 -7.21 17.31 -1.64
C SER A 83 -6.34 16.22 -2.28
N LEU A 84 -6.14 16.33 -3.60
CA LEU A 84 -5.20 15.45 -4.33
C LEU A 84 -3.74 15.60 -3.84
N PRO A 85 -3.20 16.82 -3.61
CA PRO A 85 -1.85 16.97 -3.07
C PRO A 85 -1.68 16.27 -1.72
N LYS A 86 -2.73 16.25 -0.89
CA LYS A 86 -2.71 15.58 0.41
C LYS A 86 -2.57 14.06 0.26
N VAL A 87 -3.35 13.42 -0.60
CA VAL A 87 -3.22 11.96 -0.79
C VAL A 87 -1.85 11.62 -1.39
N LEU A 88 -1.33 12.44 -2.30
CA LEU A 88 -0.03 12.23 -2.92
C LEU A 88 1.10 12.25 -1.88
N VAL A 89 1.21 13.33 -1.11
CA VAL A 89 2.27 13.49 -0.11
C VAL A 89 2.14 12.46 1.01
N ALA A 90 0.92 12.23 1.52
CA ALA A 90 0.71 11.26 2.59
C ALA A 90 1.03 9.83 2.14
N SER A 91 0.65 9.44 0.91
CA SER A 91 0.94 8.10 0.38
C SER A 91 2.43 7.91 0.08
N LEU A 92 3.12 8.94 -0.43
CA LEU A 92 4.58 8.94 -0.60
C LEU A 92 5.29 8.72 0.73
N LEU A 93 4.96 9.50 1.76
CA LEU A 93 5.58 9.40 3.08
C LEU A 93 5.26 8.06 3.75
N PHE A 94 4.01 7.61 3.68
CA PHE A 94 3.61 6.32 4.25
C PHE A 94 4.39 5.16 3.61
N GLY A 95 4.43 5.11 2.27
CA GLY A 95 5.18 4.10 1.54
C GLY A 95 6.68 4.16 1.82
N PHE A 96 7.26 5.36 1.78
CA PHE A 96 8.66 5.56 2.10
C PHE A 96 9.01 5.04 3.49
N PHE A 97 8.27 5.42 4.53
CA PHE A 97 8.58 4.98 5.89
C PHE A 97 8.43 3.47 6.05
N CYS A 98 7.36 2.86 5.53
CA CYS A 98 7.17 1.41 5.62
C CYS A 98 8.31 0.63 4.96
N TYR A 99 8.65 0.96 3.70
CA TYR A 99 9.70 0.25 2.99
C TYR A 99 11.09 0.59 3.51
N ALA A 100 11.39 1.86 3.83
CA ALA A 100 12.69 2.25 4.36
C ALA A 100 12.99 1.62 5.73
N THR A 101 11.99 1.49 6.61
CA THR A 101 12.19 0.85 7.92
C THR A 101 12.41 -0.66 7.80
N TYR A 102 11.69 -1.33 6.91
CA TYR A 102 11.92 -2.75 6.60
C TYR A 102 13.32 -2.96 6.05
N GLU A 103 13.69 -2.21 5.00
CA GLU A 103 15.00 -2.33 4.34
C GLU A 103 16.16 -1.94 5.25
N ALA A 104 16.04 -0.89 6.06
CA ALA A 104 17.06 -0.51 7.03
C ALA A 104 17.26 -1.60 8.10
N THR A 105 16.18 -2.25 8.54
CA THR A 105 16.27 -3.37 9.49
C THR A 105 17.00 -4.55 8.86
N ASN A 106 16.70 -4.89 7.61
CA ASN A 106 17.36 -6.00 6.93
C ASN A 106 18.84 -5.71 6.64
N LEU A 107 19.18 -4.50 6.19
CA LEU A 107 20.58 -4.06 6.03
C LEU A 107 21.37 -4.13 7.35
N ALA A 108 20.71 -3.88 8.49
CA ALA A 108 21.35 -3.95 9.80
C ALA A 108 21.49 -5.38 10.35
N THR A 109 20.63 -6.33 9.93
CA THR A 109 20.49 -7.63 10.61
C THR A 109 20.82 -8.85 9.75
N LEU A 110 20.73 -8.74 8.42
CA LEU A 110 20.90 -9.87 7.50
C LEU A 110 22.22 -9.76 6.71
N ARG A 111 22.94 -10.88 6.61
CA ARG A 111 24.12 -10.98 5.73
C ARG A 111 23.67 -11.13 4.27
N GLY A 112 24.32 -10.42 3.36
CA GLY A 112 24.02 -10.49 1.92
C GLY A 112 22.89 -9.57 1.46
N TRP A 113 22.26 -8.81 2.36
CA TRP A 113 21.30 -7.78 1.99
C TRP A 113 22.02 -6.59 1.34
N THR A 114 21.69 -6.25 0.10
CA THR A 114 22.46 -5.25 -0.67
C THR A 114 21.79 -3.88 -0.67
N ASN A 115 22.61 -2.81 -0.66
CA ASN A 115 22.13 -1.44 -0.75
C ASN A 115 21.35 -1.17 -2.05
N ALA A 116 21.72 -1.86 -3.14
CA ALA A 116 21.04 -1.74 -4.42
C ALA A 116 19.62 -2.31 -4.35
N MET A 117 19.44 -3.47 -3.72
CA MET A 117 18.11 -4.07 -3.51
C MET A 117 17.25 -3.19 -2.61
N ALA A 118 17.82 -2.72 -1.50
CA ALA A 118 17.13 -1.82 -0.58
C ALA A 118 16.67 -0.52 -1.26
N ALA A 119 17.56 0.14 -2.01
CA ALA A 119 17.21 1.36 -2.72
C ALA A 119 16.10 1.13 -3.76
N ALA A 120 16.17 0.01 -4.49
CA ALA A 120 15.15 -0.36 -5.47
C ALA A 120 13.79 -0.61 -4.82
N ASP A 121 13.74 -1.35 -3.70
CA ASP A 121 12.49 -1.67 -3.03
C ASP A 121 11.87 -0.45 -2.34
N ILE A 122 12.69 0.41 -1.72
CA ILE A 122 12.22 1.69 -1.17
C ILE A 122 11.61 2.55 -2.27
N ALA A 123 12.31 2.71 -3.41
CA ALA A 123 11.83 3.51 -4.52
C ALA A 123 10.50 2.96 -5.07
N TRP A 124 10.44 1.64 -5.29
CA TRP A 124 9.24 0.98 -5.77
C TRP A 124 8.08 1.12 -4.79
N GLY A 125 8.27 0.76 -3.51
CA GLY A 125 7.23 0.83 -2.49
C GLY A 125 6.68 2.24 -2.29
N THR A 126 7.55 3.25 -2.34
CA THR A 126 7.17 4.66 -2.28
C THR A 126 6.28 5.07 -3.46
N VAL A 127 6.72 4.77 -4.68
CA VAL A 127 6.01 5.14 -5.91
C VAL A 127 4.71 4.35 -6.06
N LEU A 128 4.74 3.04 -5.81
CA LEU A 128 3.58 2.17 -5.86
C LEU A 128 2.49 2.66 -4.89
N THR A 129 2.87 2.98 -3.65
CA THR A 129 1.91 3.45 -2.64
C THR A 129 1.28 4.79 -3.04
N ALA A 130 2.09 5.70 -3.60
CA ALA A 130 1.61 6.98 -4.11
C ALA A 130 0.63 6.81 -5.28
N ILE A 131 0.95 5.95 -6.26
CA ILE A 131 0.05 5.67 -7.39
C ILE A 131 -1.24 5.02 -6.88
N ALA A 132 -1.14 4.02 -6.00
CA ALA A 132 -2.31 3.34 -5.44
C ALA A 132 -3.24 4.32 -4.70
N GLY A 133 -2.67 5.20 -3.87
CA GLY A 133 -3.41 6.25 -3.17
C GLY A 133 -4.09 7.23 -4.13
N CYS A 134 -3.35 7.80 -5.08
CA CYS A 134 -3.86 8.79 -6.03
C CYS A 134 -4.94 8.22 -6.96
N VAL A 135 -4.73 7.01 -7.50
CA VAL A 135 -5.70 6.35 -8.39
C VAL A 135 -6.97 6.00 -7.61
N THR A 136 -6.85 5.45 -6.40
CA THR A 136 -8.00 5.18 -5.54
C THR A 136 -8.78 6.45 -5.23
N TYR A 137 -8.08 7.51 -4.84
CA TYR A 137 -8.69 8.82 -4.58
C TYR A 137 -9.46 9.34 -5.80
N ALA A 138 -8.84 9.29 -6.99
CA ALA A 138 -9.47 9.75 -8.22
C ALA A 138 -10.72 8.94 -8.59
N ILE A 139 -10.69 7.61 -8.43
CA ILE A 139 -11.84 6.73 -8.66
C ILE A 139 -12.97 7.08 -7.69
N VAL A 140 -12.67 7.18 -6.39
CA VAL A 140 -13.69 7.43 -5.36
C VAL A 140 -14.34 8.81 -5.54
N GLN A 141 -13.55 9.83 -5.89
CA GLN A 141 -14.07 11.17 -6.21
C GLN A 141 -14.88 11.18 -7.50
N GLY A 142 -14.42 10.51 -8.55
CA GLY A 142 -15.10 10.45 -9.85
C GLY A 142 -16.47 9.77 -9.79
N ILE A 143 -16.65 8.79 -8.90
CA ILE A 143 -17.95 8.13 -8.67
C ILE A 143 -18.90 9.05 -7.86
N GLY A 144 -18.40 10.14 -7.25
CA GLY A 144 -19.20 10.98 -6.35
C GLY A 144 -19.64 10.24 -5.08
N PHE A 145 -18.94 9.16 -4.75
CA PHE A 145 -19.36 8.27 -3.66
C PHE A 145 -18.97 8.82 -2.28
N TRP A 146 -17.94 9.67 -2.24
CA TRP A 146 -17.48 10.32 -1.01
C TRP A 146 -18.06 11.72 -0.87
N HIS A 147 -18.98 11.87 0.07
CA HIS A 147 -19.44 13.16 0.59
C HIS A 147 -19.23 13.14 2.10
N ALA A 148 -18.47 14.13 2.59
CA ALA A 148 -18.16 14.35 4.00
C ALA A 148 -19.38 14.92 4.74
#